data_AF-A0A952DMQ7-F1
#
_entry.id   AF-A0A952DMQ7-F1
#
_cell.length_a   1.000
_cell.length_b   1.000
_cell.length_c   1.000
_cell.angle_alpha   90.00
_cell.angle_beta   90.00
_cell.angle_gamma   90.00
#
_symmetry.space_group_name_H-M   'P 1'
#
loop_
_entity.id
_entity.type
_entity.pdbx_description
1 polymer ?
#
loop_
_entity_poly.entity_id
_entity_poly.type
_entity_poly.pdbx_seq_one_letter_code
_entity_poly.pdbx_strand_id
1 'polypeptide(L)' 'MPPGLAALPPLREVIARHGLTAKKAFGQNFLFDSNLLDKIARVPGPLSGARVYEVGPGP' A
#
# COMPACT_ATOMS: atom_id res chain seq x y z
N MET A 1 4.59 17.42 6.37
CA MET A 1 5.10 16.18 5.73
C MET A 1 4.34 15.02 6.35
N PRO A 2 3.69 14.14 5.56
CA PRO A 2 3.13 12.92 6.13
C PRO A 2 4.26 12.16 6.85
N PRO A 3 3.94 11.44 7.95
CA PRO A 3 4.94 10.61 8.62
C PRO A 3 5.60 9.69 7.59
N GLY A 4 6.93 9.61 7.61
CA GLY A 4 7.65 8.64 6.77
C GLY A 4 7.19 7.21 7.12
N LEU A 5 7.35 6.26 6.20
CA LEU A 5 6.96 4.85 6.39
C LEU A 5 7.43 4.27 7.75
N ALA A 6 8.55 4.74 8.29
CA ALA A 6 9.09 4.36 9.61
C ALA A 6 8.18 4.71 10.80
N ALA A 7 7.26 5.66 10.63
CA ALA A 7 6.31 6.08 11.66
C ALA A 7 4.92 5.43 11.51
N LEU A 8 4.71 4.61 10.48
CA LEU A 8 3.49 3.80 10.36
C LEU A 8 3.64 2.49 11.14
N PRO A 9 2.56 1.99 11.76
CA PRO A 9 2.58 0.67 12.38
C PRO A 9 2.89 -0.40 11.32
N PRO A 10 3.53 -1.53 11.69
CA PRO A 10 3.79 -2.62 10.77
C PRO A 10 2.49 -3.08 10.10
N LEU A 11 2.51 -3.34 8.79
CA LEU A 11 1.32 -3.69 8.03
C LEU A 11 0.58 -4.92 8.61
N ARG A 12 1.32 -5.89 9.17
CA ARG A 12 0.75 -7.03 9.91
C ARG A 12 -0.14 -6.61 11.09
N GLU A 13 0.20 -5.53 11.78
CA GLU A 13 -0.55 -5.02 12.92
C GLU A 13 -1.84 -4.34 12.45
N VAL A 14 -1.76 -3.57 11.37
CA VAL A 14 -2.94 -2.95 10.73
C VAL A 14 -3.93 -4.04 10.29
N ILE A 15 -3.44 -5.08 9.62
CA ILE A 15 -4.26 -6.22 9.18
C ILE A 15 -4.95 -6.90 10.36
N ALA A 16 -4.19 -7.21 11.43
CA ALA A 16 -4.72 -7.87 12.62
C ALA A 16 -5.75 -6.99 13.35
N ARG A 17 -5.47 -5.70 13.51
CA ARG A 17 -6.36 -4.74 14.18
C ARG A 17 -7.69 -4.58 13.44
N HIS A 18 -7.67 -4.62 12.12
CA HIS A 18 -8.86 -4.40 11.29
C HIS A 18 -9.50 -5.69 10.78
N GLY A 19 -8.97 -6.86 11.13
CA GLY A 19 -9.48 -8.16 10.66
C GLY A 19 -9.52 -8.26 9.14
N LEU A 20 -8.53 -7.67 8.45
CA LEU A 20 -8.52 -7.57 7.00
C LEU A 20 -8.16 -8.91 6.37
N THR A 21 -9.13 -9.53 5.73
CA THR A 21 -8.94 -10.76 4.96
C THR A 21 -9.31 -10.52 3.51
N ALA A 22 -8.42 -10.92 2.60
CA ALA A 22 -8.68 -10.83 1.17
C ALA A 22 -9.88 -11.72 0.78
N LYS A 23 -10.85 -11.15 0.07
CA LYS A 23 -12.02 -11.89 -0.44
C LYS A 23 -11.80 -12.27 -1.89
N LYS A 24 -11.66 -13.58 -2.14
CA LYS A 24 -11.45 -14.13 -3.50
C LYS A 24 -12.54 -13.74 -4.50
N ALA A 25 -13.79 -13.63 -4.06
CA ALA A 25 -14.91 -13.22 -4.91
C ALA A 25 -14.73 -11.81 -5.51
N PHE A 26 -13.93 -10.95 -4.88
CA PHE A 26 -13.59 -9.61 -5.37
C PHE A 26 -12.21 -9.55 -6.04
N GLY A 27 -11.57 -10.70 -6.27
CA GLY A 27 -10.23 -10.76 -6.86
C GLY A 27 -9.14 -10.08 -6.02
N GLN A 28 -9.38 -9.86 -4.72
CA GLN A 28 -8.44 -9.15 -3.86
C GLN A 28 -7.17 -9.97 -3.63
N ASN A 29 -6.03 -9.37 -3.97
CA ASN A 29 -4.69 -9.87 -3.65
C ASN A 29 -3.93 -8.68 -3.05
N PHE A 30 -3.55 -8.77 -1.78
CA PHE A 30 -2.87 -7.68 -1.08
C PHE A 30 -1.35 -7.85 -1.16
N LEU A 31 -0.65 -6.73 -1.36
CA LEU A 31 0.81 -6.69 -1.34
C LEU A 31 1.27 -6.37 0.08
N PHE A 32 2.08 -7.26 0.66
CA PHE A 32 2.57 -7.08 2.04
C PHE A 32 4.08 -6.81 2.13
N ASP A 33 4.77 -6.78 0.99
CA ASP A 33 6.21 -6.51 0.92
C ASP A 33 6.46 -5.04 0.57
N SER A 34 7.01 -4.30 1.54
CA SER A 34 7.36 -2.89 1.36
C SER A 34 8.42 -2.65 0.28
N ASN A 35 9.36 -3.59 0.08
CA ASN A 35 10.37 -3.45 -0.97
C ASN A 35 9.73 -3.58 -2.37
N LEU A 36 8.70 -4.41 -2.51
CA LEU A 36 7.94 -4.51 -3.76
C LEU A 36 7.11 -3.25 -4.01
N LEU A 37 6.43 -2.74 -2.99
CA LEU A 37 5.67 -1.49 -3.07
C LEU A 37 6.58 -0.31 -3.46
N ASP A 38 7.75 -0.18 -2.83
CA ASP A 38 8.73 0.86 -3.17
C ASP A 38 9.23 0.75 -4.61
N LYS A 39 9.42 -0.47 -5.12
CA LYS A 39 9.79 -0.68 -6.53
C LYS A 39 8.68 -0.23 -7.46
N ILE A 40 7.42 -0.59 -7.19
CA ILE A 40 6.26 -0.18 -8.00
C ILE A 40 6.12 1.35 -7.99
N ALA A 41 6.20 1.97 -6.81
CA ALA A 41 6.08 3.42 -6.65
C ALA A 41 7.17 4.21 -7.41
N ARG A 42 8.33 3.58 -7.70
CA ARG A 42 9.42 4.19 -8.48
C ARG A 42 9.24 4.07 -10.00
N VAL A 43 8.45 3.12 -10.50
CA VAL A 43 8.23 2.89 -11.95
C VAL A 43 7.85 4.16 -12.72
N PRO A 44 6.89 5.01 -12.25
CA PRO A 44 6.50 6.19 -13.00
C PRO A 44 7.53 7.34 -12.97
N GLY A 45 8.63 7.20 -12.23
CA GLY A 45 9.64 8.25 -12.09
C GLY A 45 9.20 9.40 -11.15
N PRO A 46 9.77 10.60 -11.28
CA PRO A 46 9.43 11.74 -10.43
C PRO A 46 7.96 12.16 -10.59
N LEU A 47 7.21 12.20 -9.48
CA LEU A 47 5.79 12.55 -9.44
C LEU A 47 5.51 13.95 -8.83
N SER A 48 6.54 14.78 -8.67
CA SER A 48 6.37 16.12 -8.09
C SER A 48 5.40 16.96 -8.92
N GLY A 49 4.31 17.44 -8.28
CA GLY A 49 3.25 18.21 -8.95
C GLY A 49 2.28 17.38 -9.79
N ALA A 50 2.46 16.06 -9.88
CA ALA A 50 1.55 15.18 -10.58
C ALA A 50 0.32 14.85 -9.73
N ARG A 51 -0.82 14.62 -10.40
CA ARG A 51 -2.01 14.03 -9.78
C ARG A 51 -1.95 12.52 -9.95
N VAL A 52 -1.91 11.79 -8.84
CA VAL A 52 -1.87 10.33 -8.82
C VAL A 52 -3.26 9.78 -8.50
N TYR A 53 -3.70 8.79 -9.27
CA TYR A 53 -4.92 8.05 -9.02
C TYR A 53 -4.57 6.60 -8.77
N GLU A 54 -4.94 6.09 -7.60
CA GLU A 54 -4.79 4.70 -7.24
C GLU A 54 -6.17 4.02 -7.32
N VAL A 55 -6.21 2.85 -7.96
CA VAL A 55 -7.44 2.06 -8.10
C VAL A 55 -7.24 0.72 -7.41
N GLY A 56 -8.13 0.40 -6.47
CA GLY A 56 -8.02 -0.81 -5.66
C GLY A 56 -6.84 -0.77 -4.69
N PRO A 57 -6.75 0.23 -3.79
CA PRO A 57 -5.58 0.44 -2.94
C PRO A 57 -5.31 -0.75 -1.98
N GLY A 58 -6.34 -1.51 -1.62
CA GLY A 58 -6.20 -2.55 -0.61
C GLY A 58 -5.85 -1.95 0.76
N PRO A 59 -5.19 -2.72 1.65
CA PRO A 59 -4.72 -2.28 2.96
C PRO A 59 -3.38 -1.53 2.92
#